data_AF-A0A517MCE9-F1
#
_entry.id   AF-A0A517MCE9-F1
#
_cell.length_a   1.000
_cell.length_b   1.000
_cell.length_c   1.000
_cell.angle_alpha   90.00
_cell.angle_beta   90.00
_cell.angle_gamma   90.00
#
_symmetry.space_group_name_H-M   'P 1'
#
loop_
_entity.id
_entity.type
_entity.pdbx_description
1 polymer ?
#
loop_
_entity_poly.entity_id
_entity_poly.type
_entity_poly.pdbx_seq_one_letter_code
_entity_poly.pdbx_strand_id
1 'polypeptide(L)'
;MNRIALTSLFTCLALAVVYGQEAAPATGPSGGYGPAIAYSDSGFSWLDHSSTSTEGALRGAGAYAEGVGKANYYNSLSAMNYQEAYRRAIENSVNKVEARYARRDLWYDHQERYRRKPLDMEGYQKLASSRSPDRLSTDQYDPQTGQITWTYPLDAAVFKSHRETVQQLLGARSADTSGWGSRNYDQIHEEIEAMKGILEAGRDGIDSNRYIHALRFLEQVDWEARFAPSDEVLTSLQN
;
A
#
# COMPACT_ATOMS: atom_id res chain seq x y z
N MET A 1 5.87 39.45 -40.76
CA MET A 1 5.63 38.45 -41.83
C MET A 1 6.93 37.70 -42.08
N ASN A 2 6.84 36.47 -42.59
CA ASN A 2 7.90 35.47 -42.83
C ASN A 2 8.33 34.61 -41.62
N ARG A 3 7.56 33.54 -41.41
CA ARG A 3 8.00 32.32 -40.73
C ARG A 3 8.72 31.45 -41.76
N ILE A 4 10.00 31.19 -41.55
CA ILE A 4 10.75 30.16 -42.28
C ILE A 4 10.57 28.86 -41.49
N ALA A 5 9.87 27.92 -42.12
CA ALA A 5 9.77 26.54 -41.69
C ALA A 5 11.07 25.83 -42.04
N LEU A 6 11.70 25.18 -41.06
CA LEU A 6 12.69 24.14 -41.32
C LEU A 6 12.43 22.96 -40.38
N THR A 7 11.76 21.98 -40.97
CA THR A 7 11.76 20.56 -40.64
C THR A 7 13.14 20.06 -40.22
N SER A 8 13.25 19.49 -39.02
CA SER A 8 14.39 18.66 -38.63
C SER A 8 13.93 17.57 -37.66
N LEU A 9 13.83 16.36 -38.22
CA LEU A 9 14.00 15.03 -37.63
C LEU A 9 13.87 14.91 -36.10
N PHE A 10 12.71 14.39 -35.68
CA PHE A 10 12.54 13.68 -34.42
C PHE A 10 13.23 12.30 -34.54
N THR A 11 14.49 12.22 -34.15
CA THR A 11 15.21 10.96 -34.00
C THR A 11 14.80 10.34 -32.66
N CYS A 12 13.90 9.36 -32.70
CA CYS A 12 13.57 8.51 -31.55
C CYS A 12 14.81 7.70 -31.15
N LEU A 13 15.53 8.17 -30.12
CA LEU A 13 16.57 7.40 -29.46
C LEU A 13 15.88 6.36 -28.56
N ALA A 14 15.69 5.15 -29.09
CA ALA A 14 15.26 4.00 -28.30
C ALA A 14 16.41 3.60 -27.36
N LEU A 15 16.25 3.92 -26.07
CA LEU A 15 17.10 3.40 -25.00
C LEU A 15 16.83 1.90 -24.89
N ALA A 16 17.71 1.08 -25.47
CA ALA A 16 17.71 -0.35 -25.24
C ALA A 16 18.16 -0.61 -23.80
N VAL A 17 17.20 -0.86 -22.91
CA VAL A 17 17.47 -1.45 -21.60
C VAL A 17 17.98 -2.87 -21.86
N VAL A 18 19.30 -3.03 -21.77
CA VAL A 18 19.95 -4.34 -21.69
C VAL A 18 19.57 -4.93 -20.34
N TYR A 19 18.49 -5.70 -20.30
CA TYR A 19 18.29 -6.66 -19.23
C TYR A 19 19.43 -7.67 -19.34
N GLY A 20 20.31 -7.67 -18.34
CA GLY A 20 21.23 -8.77 -18.13
C GLY A 20 20.41 -10.06 -17.96
N GLN A 21 20.44 -10.91 -18.99
CA GLN A 21 20.10 -12.32 -18.80
C GLN A 21 21.19 -12.91 -17.91
N GLU A 22 20.97 -12.90 -16.60
CA GLU A 22 21.61 -13.90 -15.77
C GLU A 22 21.15 -15.26 -16.29
N ALA A 23 22.13 -16.03 -16.74
CA ALA A 23 21.97 -17.37 -17.24
C ALA A 23 21.13 -18.18 -16.24
N ALA A 24 19.97 -18.65 -16.68
CA ALA A 24 19.23 -19.67 -15.96
C ALA A 24 20.20 -20.83 -15.68
N PRO A 25 20.20 -21.40 -14.45
CA PRO A 25 21.02 -22.57 -14.18
C PRO A 25 20.65 -23.64 -15.20
N ALA A 26 21.66 -24.17 -15.88
CA ALA A 26 21.51 -25.29 -16.79
C ALA A 26 20.78 -26.41 -16.04
N THR A 27 19.48 -26.53 -16.29
CA THR A 27 18.69 -27.67 -15.90
C THR A 27 19.37 -28.86 -16.57
N GLY A 28 20.01 -29.70 -15.76
CA GLY A 28 20.64 -30.92 -16.22
C GLY A 28 19.68 -31.76 -17.06
N PRO A 29 20.18 -32.76 -17.81
CA PRO A 29 19.35 -33.57 -18.67
C PRO A 29 18.33 -34.33 -17.82
N SER A 30 17.16 -33.72 -17.64
CA SER A 30 15.94 -34.39 -17.25
C SER A 30 15.68 -35.36 -18.40
N GLY A 31 16.07 -36.62 -18.21
CA GLY A 31 15.79 -37.72 -19.11
C GLY A 31 14.29 -37.80 -19.28
N GLY A 32 13.79 -37.09 -20.28
CA GLY A 32 12.38 -36.96 -20.58
C GLY A 32 11.85 -38.29 -21.08
N TYR A 33 11.39 -39.13 -20.16
CA TYR A 33 10.33 -40.08 -20.49
C TYR A 33 9.06 -39.23 -20.68
N GLY A 34 8.83 -38.82 -21.93
CA GLY A 34 7.53 -38.36 -22.38
C GLY A 34 6.50 -39.46 -22.14
N PRO A 35 5.21 -39.12 -21.94
CA PRO A 35 4.18 -40.14 -21.79
C PRO A 35 4.24 -41.08 -22.99
N ALA A 36 4.26 -42.39 -22.75
CA ALA A 36 4.18 -43.36 -23.82
C ALA A 36 2.83 -43.19 -24.53
N ILE A 37 2.85 -42.53 -25.68
CA ILE A 37 1.69 -42.40 -26.55
C ILE A 37 1.48 -43.77 -27.19
N ALA A 38 0.55 -44.54 -26.64
CA ALA A 38 0.11 -45.79 -27.25
C ALA A 38 -0.69 -45.47 -28.52
N TYR A 39 -0.15 -45.83 -29.68
CA TYR A 39 -0.90 -45.80 -30.93
C TYR A 39 -1.89 -46.97 -30.95
N SER A 40 -3.13 -46.73 -31.40
CA SER A 40 -4.12 -47.79 -31.57
C SER A 40 -3.69 -48.74 -32.70
N ASP A 41 -3.15 -49.88 -32.33
CA ASP A 41 -2.88 -50.99 -33.25
C ASP A 41 -4.21 -51.62 -33.69
N SER A 42 -4.74 -51.13 -34.81
CA SER A 42 -5.99 -51.57 -35.41
C SER A 42 -5.71 -52.70 -36.42
N GLY A 43 -5.38 -53.88 -35.90
CA GLY A 43 -5.15 -55.11 -36.67
C GLY A 43 -6.41 -55.75 -37.26
N PHE A 44 -7.41 -54.97 -37.68
CA PHE A 44 -8.60 -55.52 -38.34
C PHE A 44 -8.40 -55.57 -39.86
N SER A 45 -7.87 -56.71 -40.34
CA SER A 45 -7.73 -57.01 -41.77
C SER A 45 -8.95 -57.76 -42.30
N TRP A 46 -9.54 -57.28 -43.40
CA TRP A 46 -10.68 -57.89 -44.10
C TRP A 46 -10.29 -59.03 -45.07
N LEU A 47 -8.99 -59.33 -45.22
CA LEU A 47 -8.48 -60.09 -46.37
C LEU A 47 -8.43 -61.62 -46.20
N ASP A 48 -8.70 -62.19 -45.03
CA ASP A 48 -8.61 -63.65 -44.79
C ASP A 48 -9.81 -64.20 -44.00
N HIS A 49 -10.99 -64.26 -44.62
CA HIS A 49 -12.14 -64.98 -44.05
C HIS A 49 -12.32 -66.36 -44.70
N SER A 50 -12.20 -67.45 -43.93
CA SER A 50 -12.79 -68.74 -44.30
C SER A 50 -14.06 -68.94 -43.49
N SER A 51 -15.15 -69.32 -44.16
CA SER A 51 -16.52 -69.35 -43.62
C SER A 51 -16.81 -70.57 -42.72
N THR A 52 -15.78 -71.15 -42.09
CA THR A 52 -15.94 -72.33 -41.23
C THR A 52 -16.12 -71.88 -39.77
N SER A 53 -17.19 -72.32 -39.12
CA SER A 53 -17.52 -71.93 -37.73
C SER A 53 -16.37 -72.18 -36.74
N THR A 54 -15.60 -73.25 -36.96
CA THR A 54 -14.45 -73.62 -36.14
C THR A 54 -13.28 -72.63 -36.25
N GLU A 55 -13.00 -72.10 -37.45
CA GLU A 55 -11.92 -71.12 -37.66
C GLU A 55 -12.28 -69.77 -37.03
N GLY A 56 -13.53 -69.32 -37.18
CA GLY A 56 -14.02 -68.11 -36.52
C GLY A 56 -13.93 -68.20 -34.99
N ALA A 57 -14.23 -69.37 -34.42
CA ALA A 57 -14.09 -69.60 -32.99
C ALA A 57 -12.62 -69.54 -32.52
N LEU A 58 -11.69 -70.17 -33.25
CA LEU A 58 -10.26 -70.14 -32.91
C LEU A 58 -9.64 -68.74 -33.09
N ARG A 59 -9.99 -68.02 -34.16
CA ARG A 59 -9.54 -66.64 -34.38
C ARG A 59 -10.13 -65.69 -33.32
N GLY A 60 -11.39 -65.88 -32.95
CA GLY A 60 -12.03 -65.12 -31.86
C GLY A 60 -11.36 -65.37 -30.50
N ALA A 61 -11.00 -66.63 -30.19
CA ALA A 61 -10.25 -66.96 -28.98
C ALA A 61 -8.85 -66.34 -28.96
N GLY A 62 -8.15 -66.32 -30.11
CA GLY A 62 -6.86 -65.65 -30.27
C GLY A 62 -6.95 -64.13 -30.08
N ALA A 63 -7.92 -63.48 -30.73
CA ALA A 63 -8.17 -62.05 -30.57
C ALA A 63 -8.54 -61.67 -29.13
N TYR A 64 -9.30 -62.53 -28.43
CA TYR A 64 -9.60 -62.34 -27.02
C TYR A 64 -8.34 -62.43 -26.14
N ALA A 65 -7.51 -63.45 -26.33
CA ALA A 65 -6.25 -63.61 -25.58
C ALA A 65 -5.29 -62.44 -25.82
N GLU A 66 -5.18 -61.97 -27.06
CA GLU A 66 -4.42 -60.77 -27.41
C GLU A 66 -5.00 -59.51 -26.74
N GLY A 67 -6.33 -59.36 -26.76
CA GLY A 67 -7.03 -58.28 -26.08
C GLY A 67 -6.76 -58.22 -24.58
N VAL A 68 -6.73 -59.37 -23.90
CA VAL A 68 -6.37 -59.46 -22.47
C VAL A 68 -4.90 -59.07 -22.25
N GLY A 69 -3.99 -59.52 -23.11
CA GLY A 69 -2.58 -59.13 -23.06
C GLY A 69 -2.37 -57.63 -23.23
N LYS A 70 -3.00 -57.04 -24.25
CA LYS A 70 -3.00 -55.59 -24.51
C LYS A 70 -3.61 -54.82 -23.34
N ALA A 71 -4.71 -55.29 -22.75
CA ALA A 71 -5.32 -54.67 -21.58
C ALA A 71 -4.37 -54.65 -20.36
N ASN A 72 -3.68 -55.76 -20.06
CA ASN A 72 -2.71 -55.83 -18.97
C ASN A 72 -1.53 -54.87 -19.19
N TYR A 73 -1.03 -54.78 -20.43
CA TYR A 73 0.01 -53.83 -20.79
C TYR A 73 -0.45 -52.38 -20.59
N TYR A 74 -1.62 -52.01 -21.10
CA TYR A 74 -2.16 -50.66 -20.90
C TYR A 74 -2.45 -50.32 -19.44
N ASN A 75 -2.87 -51.31 -18.64
CA ASN A 75 -3.03 -51.15 -17.20
C ASN A 75 -1.68 -50.85 -16.52
N SER A 76 -0.61 -51.59 -16.87
CA SER A 76 0.73 -51.31 -16.32
C SER A 76 1.27 -49.95 -16.74
N LEU A 77 1.06 -49.55 -17.99
CA LEU A 77 1.50 -48.27 -18.51
C LEU A 77 0.75 -47.12 -17.83
N SER A 78 -0.55 -47.28 -17.63
CA SER A 78 -1.39 -46.32 -16.90
C SER A 78 -0.94 -46.18 -15.45
N ALA A 79 -0.58 -47.28 -14.78
CA ALA A 79 -0.07 -47.27 -13.41
C ALA A 79 1.26 -46.51 -13.31
N MET A 80 2.19 -46.73 -14.26
CA MET A 80 3.46 -45.98 -14.30
C MET A 80 3.23 -44.48 -14.54
N ASN A 81 2.38 -44.13 -15.50
CA ASN A 81 2.05 -42.73 -15.79
C ASN A 81 1.39 -42.04 -14.57
N TYR A 82 0.55 -42.76 -13.83
CA TYR A 82 -0.06 -42.26 -12.61
C TYR A 82 0.98 -41.99 -11.50
N GLN A 83 1.91 -42.92 -11.28
CA GLN A 83 2.99 -42.74 -10.30
C GLN A 83 3.90 -41.55 -10.67
N GLU A 84 4.22 -41.40 -11.94
CA GLU A 84 5.01 -40.29 -12.45
C GLU A 84 4.28 -38.94 -12.30
N ALA A 85 2.98 -38.90 -12.60
CA ALA A 85 2.16 -37.70 -12.38
C ALA A 85 2.11 -37.31 -10.89
N TYR A 86 1.97 -38.30 -10.01
CA TYR A 86 1.97 -38.11 -8.56
C TYR A 86 3.32 -37.54 -8.06
N ARG A 87 4.45 -38.09 -8.55
CA ARG A 87 5.79 -37.57 -8.24
C ARG A 87 5.92 -36.10 -8.64
N ARG A 88 5.54 -35.75 -9.87
CA ARG A 88 5.57 -34.36 -10.36
C ARG A 88 4.67 -33.43 -9.54
N ALA A 89 3.52 -33.91 -9.08
CA ALA A 89 2.64 -33.12 -8.22
C ALA A 89 3.31 -32.78 -6.88
N ILE A 90 4.01 -33.74 -6.27
CA ILE A 90 4.79 -33.51 -5.05
C ILE A 90 5.92 -32.50 -5.31
N GLU A 91 6.71 -32.71 -6.37
CA GLU A 91 7.81 -31.78 -6.73
C GLU A 91 7.29 -30.35 -6.96
N ASN A 92 6.18 -30.20 -7.68
CA ASN A 92 5.54 -28.90 -7.89
C ASN A 92 5.07 -28.27 -6.58
N SER A 93 4.58 -29.07 -5.62
CA SER A 93 4.17 -28.56 -4.31
C SER A 93 5.35 -28.02 -3.50
N VAL A 94 6.49 -28.73 -3.54
CA VAL A 94 7.74 -28.31 -2.89
C VAL A 94 8.26 -27.03 -3.54
N ASN A 95 8.40 -27.03 -4.88
CA ASN A 95 8.87 -25.87 -5.65
C ASN A 95 7.99 -24.63 -5.40
N LYS A 96 6.67 -24.81 -5.25
CA LYS A 96 5.75 -23.70 -4.94
C LYS A 96 6.02 -23.09 -3.56
N VAL A 97 6.30 -23.94 -2.57
CA VAL A 97 6.61 -23.50 -1.20
C VAL A 97 7.97 -22.79 -1.17
N GLU A 98 8.98 -23.35 -1.82
CA GLU A 98 10.31 -22.74 -1.94
C GLU A 98 10.25 -21.38 -2.64
N ALA A 99 9.58 -21.29 -3.78
CA ALA A 99 9.41 -20.03 -4.51
C ALA A 99 8.67 -18.96 -3.69
N ARG A 100 7.72 -19.37 -2.83
CA ARG A 100 7.03 -18.45 -1.92
C ARG A 100 7.98 -17.88 -0.88
N TYR A 101 8.81 -18.73 -0.27
CA TYR A 101 9.78 -18.26 0.74
C TYR A 101 10.88 -17.42 0.11
N ALA A 102 11.43 -17.84 -1.03
CA ALA A 102 12.41 -17.04 -1.77
C ALA A 102 11.87 -15.64 -2.11
N ARG A 103 10.63 -15.53 -2.58
CA ARG A 103 10.00 -14.24 -2.85
C ARG A 103 9.82 -13.39 -1.59
N ARG A 104 9.44 -14.02 -0.48
CA ARG A 104 9.27 -13.34 0.82
C ARG A 104 10.61 -12.80 1.31
N ASP A 105 11.67 -13.59 1.21
CA ASP A 105 12.98 -13.20 1.70
C ASP A 105 13.57 -12.07 0.83
N LEU A 106 13.41 -12.14 -0.50
CA LEU A 106 13.71 -11.01 -1.41
C LEU A 106 12.95 -9.73 -1.06
N TRP A 107 11.68 -9.85 -0.63
CA TRP A 107 10.90 -8.70 -0.19
C TRP A 107 11.45 -8.08 1.10
N TYR A 108 11.84 -8.89 2.07
CA TYR A 108 12.48 -8.41 3.30
C TYR A 108 13.83 -7.76 3.03
N ASP A 109 14.67 -8.36 2.19
CA ASP A 109 15.96 -7.79 1.81
C ASP A 109 15.81 -6.44 1.10
N HIS A 110 14.86 -6.35 0.18
CA HIS A 110 14.52 -5.09 -0.47
C HIS A 110 14.04 -4.07 0.58
N GLN A 111 13.13 -4.47 1.46
CA GLN A 111 12.58 -3.58 2.47
C GLN A 111 13.67 -3.08 3.42
N GLU A 112 14.60 -3.92 3.85
CA GLU A 112 15.71 -3.54 4.73
C GLU A 112 16.70 -2.61 4.02
N ARG A 113 17.05 -2.91 2.75
CA ARG A 113 17.95 -2.07 1.94
C ARG A 113 17.40 -0.68 1.70
N TYR A 114 16.09 -0.56 1.47
CA TYR A 114 15.43 0.71 1.17
C TYR A 114 14.62 1.25 2.35
N ARG A 115 14.76 0.64 3.53
CA ARG A 115 14.07 1.11 4.73
C ARG A 115 14.58 2.50 5.03
N ARG A 116 13.64 3.45 5.16
CA ARG A 116 14.00 4.74 5.75
C ARG A 116 14.45 4.49 7.17
N LYS A 117 15.68 4.90 7.50
CA LYS A 117 16.15 4.90 8.88
C LYS A 117 15.12 5.67 9.72
N PRO A 118 14.69 5.14 10.88
CA PRO A 118 13.91 5.93 11.82
C PRO A 118 14.61 7.25 12.07
N LEU A 119 13.85 8.33 12.22
CA LEU A 119 14.44 9.61 12.61
C LEU A 119 15.11 9.44 13.97
N ASP A 120 16.23 10.12 14.18
CA ASP A 120 16.80 10.25 15.51
C ASP A 120 15.89 11.13 16.38
N MET A 121 16.09 11.16 17.70
CA MET A 121 15.33 12.00 18.63
C MET A 121 15.34 13.47 18.20
N GLU A 122 16.49 13.99 17.78
CA GLU A 122 16.60 15.35 17.23
C GLU A 122 15.77 15.51 15.95
N GLY A 123 15.77 14.50 15.07
CA GLY A 123 14.94 14.46 13.87
C GLY A 123 13.44 14.47 14.19
N TYR A 124 13.02 13.74 15.23
CA TYR A 124 11.65 13.78 15.72
C TYR A 124 11.29 15.13 16.32
N GLN A 125 12.19 15.75 17.09
CA GLN A 125 11.96 17.09 17.64
C GLN A 125 11.83 18.13 16.52
N LYS A 126 12.70 18.08 15.51
CA LYS A 126 12.62 18.97 14.34
C LYS A 126 11.35 18.73 13.51
N LEU A 127 10.95 17.47 13.36
CA LEU A 127 9.71 17.13 12.66
C LEU A 127 8.49 17.61 13.45
N ALA A 128 8.49 17.42 14.77
CA ALA A 128 7.44 17.88 15.66
C ALA A 128 7.33 19.40 15.62
N SER A 129 8.45 20.12 15.77
CA SER A 129 8.46 21.59 15.69
C SER A 129 8.05 22.12 14.31
N SER A 130 8.41 21.43 13.22
CA SER A 130 7.98 21.82 11.86
C SER A 130 6.50 21.58 11.58
N ARG A 131 5.84 20.74 12.37
CA ARG A 131 4.41 20.41 12.24
C ARG A 131 3.54 21.13 13.27
N SER A 132 4.13 21.61 14.35
CA SER A 132 3.46 22.45 15.32
C SER A 132 3.00 23.75 14.66
N PRO A 133 1.78 24.23 14.95
CA PRO A 133 1.39 25.58 14.60
C PRO A 133 2.34 26.60 15.22
N ASP A 134 2.54 27.72 14.52
CA ASP A 134 3.25 28.86 15.11
C ASP A 134 2.50 29.39 16.33
N ARG A 135 3.23 29.90 17.33
CA ARG A 135 2.60 30.60 18.46
C ARG A 135 1.93 31.89 17.97
N LEU A 136 0.95 32.37 18.74
CA LEU A 136 0.32 33.66 18.48
C LEU A 136 1.35 34.79 18.55
N SER A 137 1.32 35.69 17.56
CA SER A 137 2.18 36.88 17.57
C SER A 137 1.73 37.87 18.64
N THR A 138 2.65 38.73 19.09
CA THR A 138 2.37 39.78 20.09
C THR A 138 1.26 40.75 19.65
N ASP A 139 1.07 40.94 18.33
CA ASP A 139 0.00 41.77 17.78
C ASP A 139 -1.38 41.08 17.84
N GLN A 140 -1.39 39.74 17.92
CA GLN A 140 -2.61 38.93 17.96
C GLN A 140 -3.01 38.54 19.39
N TYR A 141 -2.05 38.48 20.32
CA TYR A 141 -2.27 38.02 21.68
C TYR A 141 -1.42 38.78 22.68
N ASP A 142 -2.05 39.27 23.75
CA ASP A 142 -1.38 39.84 24.92
C ASP A 142 -1.34 38.80 26.06
N PRO A 143 -0.14 38.28 26.41
CA PRO A 143 0.02 37.29 27.46
C PRO A 143 -0.36 37.76 28.86
N GLN A 144 -0.31 39.07 29.15
CA GLN A 144 -0.59 39.59 30.48
C GLN A 144 -2.10 39.75 30.72
N THR A 145 -2.84 40.12 29.68
CA THR A 145 -4.27 40.39 29.77
C THR A 145 -5.14 39.24 29.26
N GLY A 146 -4.56 38.28 28.54
CA GLY A 146 -5.30 37.20 27.88
C GLY A 146 -6.09 37.67 26.66
N GLN A 147 -5.91 38.92 26.23
CA GLN A 147 -6.66 39.52 25.13
C GLN A 147 -6.18 38.97 23.79
N ILE A 148 -7.15 38.62 22.95
CA ILE A 148 -6.92 38.12 21.58
C ILE A 148 -7.57 39.07 20.59
N THR A 149 -6.82 39.47 19.56
CA THR A 149 -7.34 40.21 18.42
C THR A 149 -7.97 39.24 17.42
N TRP A 150 -9.30 39.09 17.50
CA TRP A 150 -10.05 38.21 16.61
C TRP A 150 -10.20 38.82 15.21
N THR A 151 -9.86 38.05 14.19
CA THR A 151 -9.98 38.47 12.78
C THR A 151 -11.32 38.01 12.19
N TYR A 152 -11.78 38.67 11.13
CA TYR A 152 -12.93 38.18 10.37
C TYR A 152 -12.61 36.81 9.74
N PRO A 153 -13.49 35.80 9.81
CA PRO A 153 -14.89 35.80 10.27
C PRO A 153 -15.13 35.55 11.77
N LEU A 154 -14.10 35.26 12.55
CA LEU A 154 -14.22 34.90 13.98
C LEU A 154 -14.71 36.04 14.86
N ASP A 155 -14.64 37.30 14.39
CA ASP A 155 -15.24 38.45 15.09
C ASP A 155 -16.79 38.52 14.98
N ALA A 156 -17.43 37.62 14.23
CA ALA A 156 -18.89 37.61 14.13
C ALA A 156 -19.57 37.40 15.51
N ALA A 157 -20.78 37.94 15.65
CA ALA A 157 -21.55 37.87 16.89
C ALA A 157 -21.84 36.43 17.36
N VAL A 158 -21.95 35.48 16.43
CA VAL A 158 -22.17 34.06 16.71
C VAL A 158 -21.04 33.44 17.55
N PHE A 159 -19.82 33.97 17.44
CA PHE A 159 -18.65 33.48 18.17
C PHE A 159 -18.42 34.23 19.48
N LYS A 160 -19.16 35.31 19.76
CA LYS A 160 -18.88 36.21 20.88
C LYS A 160 -18.78 35.48 22.23
N SER A 161 -19.74 34.61 22.52
CA SER A 161 -19.77 33.85 23.78
C SER A 161 -18.52 32.97 23.93
N HIS A 162 -18.17 32.21 22.88
CA HIS A 162 -16.99 31.34 22.89
C HIS A 162 -15.70 32.15 23.04
N ARG A 163 -15.59 33.29 22.34
CA ARG A 163 -14.43 34.18 22.41
C ARG A 163 -14.21 34.74 23.82
N GLU A 164 -15.28 35.19 24.48
CA GLU A 164 -15.21 35.72 25.84
C GLU A 164 -14.77 34.63 26.83
N THR A 165 -15.32 33.42 26.72
CA THR A 165 -14.90 32.27 27.53
C THR A 165 -13.43 31.94 27.32
N VAL A 166 -12.98 31.84 26.06
CA VAL A 166 -11.59 31.53 25.72
C VAL A 166 -10.64 32.60 26.26
N GLN A 167 -10.94 33.88 26.10
CA GLN A 167 -10.12 34.97 26.63
C GLN A 167 -10.05 34.95 28.16
N GLN A 168 -11.16 34.65 28.83
CA GLN A 168 -11.19 34.51 30.29
C GLN A 168 -10.30 33.34 30.76
N LEU A 169 -10.41 32.18 30.12
CA LEU A 169 -9.61 31.00 30.45
C LEU A 169 -8.12 31.21 30.16
N LEU A 170 -7.80 31.93 29.08
CA LEU A 170 -6.42 32.29 28.76
C LEU A 170 -5.85 33.34 29.72
N GLY A 171 -6.66 34.28 30.22
CA GLY A 171 -6.24 35.23 31.25
C GLY A 171 -6.05 34.59 32.63
N ALA A 172 -6.80 33.52 32.93
CA ALA A 172 -6.74 32.80 34.20
C ALA A 172 -5.64 31.74 34.28
N ARG A 173 -4.90 31.51 33.18
CA ARG A 173 -3.88 30.47 33.10
C ARG A 173 -2.66 30.81 33.95
N SER A 174 -2.10 29.81 34.63
CA SER A 174 -0.87 29.89 35.41
C SER A 174 0.00 28.67 35.09
N ALA A 175 1.24 28.62 35.59
CA ALA A 175 2.11 27.46 35.40
C ALA A 175 1.47 26.14 35.91
N ASP A 176 0.59 26.21 36.91
CA ASP A 176 -0.08 25.04 37.50
C ASP A 176 -1.37 24.65 36.76
N THR A 177 -1.95 25.57 36.00
CA THR A 177 -3.22 25.37 35.27
C THR A 177 -3.05 25.32 33.76
N SER A 178 -1.81 25.39 33.27
CA SER A 178 -1.47 25.29 31.85
C SER A 178 -0.88 23.92 31.51
N GLY A 179 -0.96 23.54 30.24
CA GLY A 179 -0.36 22.30 29.74
C GLY A 179 -1.34 21.15 29.55
N TRP A 180 -0.82 20.06 28.98
CA TRP A 180 -1.59 18.89 28.58
C TRP A 180 -2.29 18.21 29.76
N GLY A 181 -3.61 18.04 29.65
CA GLY A 181 -4.45 17.40 30.67
C GLY A 181 -4.82 18.32 31.85
N SER A 182 -4.51 19.62 31.76
CA SER A 182 -5.05 20.60 32.69
C SER A 182 -6.52 20.90 32.35
N ARG A 183 -7.35 21.07 33.39
CA ARG A 183 -8.78 21.38 33.20
C ARG A 183 -8.99 22.67 32.39
N ASN A 184 -8.12 23.65 32.56
CA ASN A 184 -8.20 24.91 31.82
C ASN A 184 -7.92 24.70 30.33
N TYR A 185 -6.89 23.91 30.00
CA TYR A 185 -6.60 23.52 28.62
C TYR A 185 -7.78 22.78 27.98
N ASP A 186 -8.34 21.79 28.68
CA ASP A 186 -9.48 21.01 28.15
C ASP A 186 -10.69 21.90 27.86
N GLN A 187 -10.98 22.86 28.73
CA GLN A 187 -12.06 23.83 28.52
C GLN A 187 -11.80 24.75 27.33
N ILE A 188 -10.56 25.26 27.18
CA ILE A 188 -10.19 26.07 26.01
C ILE A 188 -10.33 25.23 24.73
N HIS A 189 -9.88 23.99 24.75
CA HIS A 189 -9.96 23.07 23.62
C HIS A 189 -11.42 22.82 23.21
N GLU A 190 -12.31 22.53 24.17
CA GLU A 190 -13.73 22.33 23.91
C GLU A 190 -14.40 23.54 23.26
N GLU A 191 -14.11 24.76 23.76
CA GLU A 191 -14.64 26.00 23.19
C GLU A 191 -14.11 26.24 21.76
N ILE A 192 -12.84 25.94 21.50
CA ILE A 192 -12.25 26.07 20.17
C ILE A 192 -12.85 25.06 19.19
N GLU A 193 -13.04 23.80 19.61
CA GLU A 193 -13.69 22.79 18.76
C GLU A 193 -15.15 23.16 18.46
N ALA A 194 -15.88 23.74 19.43
CA ALA A 194 -17.20 24.30 19.18
C ALA A 194 -17.16 25.43 18.13
N MET A 195 -16.19 26.35 18.23
CA MET A 195 -16.00 27.41 17.23
C MET A 195 -15.67 26.84 15.85
N LYS A 196 -14.83 25.81 15.74
CA LYS A 196 -14.53 25.12 14.47
C LYS A 196 -15.79 24.48 13.89
N GLY A 197 -16.62 23.85 14.71
CA GLY A 197 -17.90 23.28 14.27
C GLY A 197 -18.85 24.33 13.70
N ILE A 198 -18.98 25.49 14.35
CA ILE A 198 -19.79 26.62 13.85
C ILE A 198 -19.19 27.17 12.54
N LEU A 199 -17.87 27.29 12.46
CA LEU A 199 -17.18 27.76 11.26
C LEU A 199 -17.39 26.80 10.07
N GLU A 200 -17.34 25.49 10.31
CA GLU A 200 -17.61 24.47 9.27
C GLU A 200 -19.06 24.53 8.79
N ALA A 201 -20.02 24.71 9.70
CA ALA A 201 -21.43 24.88 9.32
C ALA A 201 -21.66 26.14 8.46
N GLY A 202 -20.87 27.20 8.67
CA GLY A 202 -20.90 28.44 7.89
C GLY A 202 -20.01 28.46 6.65
N ARG A 203 -19.33 27.34 6.33
CA ARG A 203 -18.26 27.27 5.31
C ARG A 203 -18.69 27.76 3.93
N ASP A 204 -19.91 27.43 3.49
CA ASP A 204 -20.40 27.80 2.16
C ASP A 204 -20.55 29.33 1.97
N GLY A 205 -20.66 30.08 3.06
CA GLY A 205 -20.77 31.55 3.04
C GLY A 205 -19.44 32.30 3.13
N ILE A 206 -18.31 31.59 3.26
CA ILE A 206 -16.99 32.17 3.54
C ILE A 206 -16.04 31.85 2.39
N ASP A 207 -15.28 32.85 1.94
CA ASP A 207 -14.21 32.63 0.98
C ASP A 207 -13.21 31.58 1.50
N SER A 208 -12.80 30.65 0.64
CA SER A 208 -11.99 29.49 1.06
C SER A 208 -10.67 29.88 1.72
N ASN A 209 -10.01 30.95 1.26
CA ASN A 209 -8.77 31.39 1.89
C ASN A 209 -9.05 31.93 3.30
N ARG A 210 -10.12 32.73 3.47
CA ARG A 210 -10.51 33.26 4.78
C ARG A 210 -10.89 32.16 5.77
N TYR A 211 -11.59 31.13 5.30
CA TYR A 211 -11.92 29.96 6.10
C TYR A 211 -10.65 29.24 6.60
N ILE A 212 -9.68 28.99 5.70
CA ILE A 212 -8.41 28.34 6.08
C ILE A 212 -7.62 29.20 7.09
N HIS A 213 -7.56 30.52 6.88
CA HIS A 213 -6.89 31.42 7.82
C HIS A 213 -7.55 31.42 9.20
N ALA A 214 -8.89 31.41 9.26
CA ALA A 214 -9.63 31.32 10.51
C ALA A 214 -9.38 30.00 11.23
N LEU A 215 -9.40 28.88 10.50
CA LEU A 215 -9.14 27.57 11.08
C LEU A 215 -7.72 27.45 11.63
N ARG A 216 -6.72 27.93 10.89
CA ARG A 216 -5.33 28.00 11.37
C ARG A 216 -5.21 28.88 12.60
N PHE A 217 -5.89 30.03 12.62
CA PHE A 217 -5.87 30.89 13.78
C PHE A 217 -6.44 30.19 15.03
N LEU A 218 -7.54 29.45 14.90
CA LEU A 218 -8.10 28.63 15.98
C LEU A 218 -7.12 27.54 16.45
N GLU A 219 -6.38 26.91 15.54
CA GLU A 219 -5.32 25.95 15.90
C GLU A 219 -4.15 26.62 16.64
N GLN A 220 -3.80 27.86 16.29
CA GLN A 220 -2.78 28.62 17.00
C GLN A 220 -3.23 28.99 18.41
N VAL A 221 -4.50 29.36 18.60
CA VAL A 221 -5.06 29.63 19.94
C VAL A 221 -5.06 28.36 20.81
N ASP A 222 -5.44 27.22 20.25
CA ASP A 222 -5.41 25.91 20.95
C ASP A 222 -3.98 25.52 21.33
N TRP A 223 -3.04 25.75 20.43
CA TRP A 223 -1.62 25.51 20.68
C TRP A 223 -1.08 26.43 21.78
N GLU A 224 -1.48 27.70 21.80
CA GLU A 224 -1.04 28.68 22.81
C GLU A 224 -1.55 28.34 24.22
N ALA A 225 -2.70 27.68 24.35
CA ALA A 225 -3.26 27.25 25.64
C ALA A 225 -2.36 26.25 26.41
N ARG A 226 -1.36 25.68 25.75
CA ARG A 226 -0.41 24.73 26.34
C ARG A 226 0.70 25.41 27.12
N PHE A 227 0.91 26.70 26.90
CA PHE A 227 2.02 27.46 27.48
C PHE A 227 1.54 28.37 28.61
N ALA A 228 2.40 28.56 29.61
CA ALA A 228 2.14 29.53 30.67
C ALA A 228 2.27 30.98 30.14
N PRO A 229 1.67 31.99 30.81
CA PRO A 229 1.69 33.38 30.34
C PRO A 229 3.10 33.97 30.18
N SER A 230 4.04 33.51 30.99
CA SER A 230 5.42 34.00 31.06
C SER A 230 6.45 33.12 30.35
N ASP A 231 6.03 32.01 29.73
CA ASP A 231 6.90 31.27 28.81
C ASP A 231 7.01 32.13 27.55
N GLU A 232 7.92 33.10 27.61
CA GLU A 232 8.09 34.16 26.63
C GLU A 232 8.06 33.61 25.19
N VAL A 233 7.47 34.41 24.31
CA VAL A 233 7.47 34.32 22.85
C VAL A 233 8.92 34.53 22.34
N LEU A 234 9.84 33.66 22.78
CA LEU A 234 11.30 33.79 22.65
C LEU A 234 11.83 33.54 21.23
N THR A 235 10.97 33.25 20.26
CA THR A 235 11.40 33.02 18.88
C THR A 235 11.52 34.31 18.05
N SER A 236 11.12 35.47 18.57
CA SER A 236 11.23 36.75 17.83
C SER A 236 12.45 37.61 18.17
N LEU A 237 13.29 37.22 19.14
CA LEU A 237 14.49 37.99 19.57
C LEU A 237 15.83 37.28 19.31
N GLN A 238 15.87 36.25 18.46
CA GLN A 238 17.12 35.55 18.10
C GLN A 238 17.47 35.59 16.60
N ASN A 239 17.14 36.67 15.90
CA ASN A 239 17.77 37.02 14.61
C ASN A 239 18.28 38.47 14.62
#